data_AF-A0A089L5K6-F1
#
_entry.id   AF-A0A089L5K6-F1
#
_cell.length_a   1.000
_cell.length_b   1.000
_cell.length_c   1.000
_cell.angle_alpha   90.00
_cell.angle_beta   90.00
_cell.angle_gamma   90.00
#
_symmetry.space_group_name_H-M   'P 1'
#
loop_
_entity.id
_entity.type
_entity.pdbx_description
1 polymer ?
#
loop_
_entity_poly.entity_id
_entity_poly.type
_entity_poly.pdbx_seq_one_letter_code
_entity_poly.pdbx_strand_id
1 'polypeptide(L)'
;MTIIVILGMGMLTFLFRIAPLLLVRKAEMEERKNWFLENLPLAVLSALIIPGIFQVDQEAPMVGIAAGVVAIVLVLAKKVPLFGVIIASVAVAVLVEIL
;
A
#
# COMPACT_ATOMS: atom_id res chain seq x y z
N MET A 1 -33.43 9.88 -2.20
CA MET A 1 -32.06 10.36 -1.94
C MET A 1 -30.99 9.28 -2.09
N THR A 2 -31.27 8.00 -1.83
CA THR A 2 -30.28 6.89 -1.93
C THR A 2 -29.88 6.53 -3.36
N ILE A 3 -30.82 6.56 -4.32
CA ILE A 3 -30.57 6.17 -5.73
C ILE A 3 -29.57 7.10 -6.42
N ILE A 4 -29.65 8.42 -6.15
CA ILE A 4 -28.74 9.42 -6.72
C ILE A 4 -27.31 9.22 -6.22
N VAL A 5 -27.14 8.88 -4.93
CA VAL A 5 -25.82 8.61 -4.34
C VAL A 5 -25.20 7.35 -4.93
N ILE A 6 -26.00 6.30 -5.11
CA ILE A 6 -25.54 5.04 -5.72
C ILE A 6 -25.12 5.26 -7.18
N LEU A 7 -25.93 5.97 -7.96
CA LEU A 7 -25.60 6.32 -9.34
C LEU A 7 -24.36 7.21 -9.42
N GLY A 8 -24.25 8.20 -8.53
CA GLY A 8 -23.09 9.09 -8.44
C GLY A 8 -21.80 8.33 -8.10
N MET A 9 -21.83 7.45 -7.09
CA MET A 9 -20.68 6.65 -6.68
C MET A 9 -20.25 5.67 -7.77
N GLY A 10 -21.20 5.01 -8.43
CA GLY A 10 -20.93 4.12 -9.55
C GLY A 10 -20.27 4.86 -10.72
N MET A 11 -20.81 6.02 -11.10
CA MET A 11 -20.29 6.82 -12.20
C MET A 11 -18.88 7.36 -11.92
N LEU A 12 -18.62 7.85 -10.70
CA LEU A 12 -17.29 8.29 -10.26
C LEU A 12 -16.27 7.14 -10.24
N THR A 13 -16.65 5.98 -9.72
CA THR A 13 -15.75 4.80 -9.65
C THR A 13 -15.40 4.31 -11.05
N PHE A 14 -16.38 4.28 -11.95
CA PHE A 14 -16.18 3.89 -13.34
C PHE A 14 -15.27 4.88 -14.07
N LEU A 15 -15.47 6.18 -13.84
CA LEU A 15 -14.64 7.23 -14.41
C LEU A 15 -13.19 7.14 -13.90
N PHE A 16 -12.99 6.95 -12.60
CA PHE A 16 -11.65 6.75 -12.01
C PHE A 16 -10.96 5.47 -12.50
N ARG A 17 -11.70 4.39 -12.78
CA ARG A 17 -11.12 3.15 -13.35
C ARG A 17 -10.78 3.26 -14.83
N ILE A 18 -11.57 4.00 -15.61
CA ILE A 18 -11.36 4.16 -17.04
C ILE A 18 -10.32 5.23 -17.34
N ALA A 19 -10.19 6.25 -16.49
CA ALA A 19 -9.15 7.26 -16.60
C ALA A 19 -7.74 6.67 -16.81
N PRO A 20 -7.22 5.73 -15.99
CA PRO A 20 -5.92 5.11 -16.24
C PRO A 20 -5.90 4.29 -17.53
N LEU A 21 -6.97 3.57 -17.88
CA LEU A 21 -7.04 2.80 -19.14
C LEU A 21 -6.97 3.71 -20.38
N LEU A 22 -7.64 4.85 -20.38
CA LEU A 22 -7.62 5.83 -21.46
C LEU A 22 -6.28 6.58 -21.54
N LEU A 23 -5.67 6.88 -20.40
CA LEU A 23 -4.34 7.51 -20.33
C LEU A 23 -3.26 6.56 -20.84
N VAL A 24 -3.30 5.27 -20.47
CA VAL A 24 -2.37 4.23 -20.94
C VAL A 24 -2.49 4.01 -22.44
N ARG A 25 -3.72 3.90 -22.98
CA ARG A 25 -3.94 3.73 -24.44
C ARG A 25 -3.43 4.91 -25.28
N LYS A 26 -3.40 6.12 -24.71
CA LYS A 26 -2.85 7.31 -25.38
C LYS A 26 -1.33 7.42 -25.21
N ALA A 27 -0.76 6.75 -24.21
CA ALA A 27 0.67 6.76 -23.89
C ALA A 27 1.49 5.73 -24.69
N GLU A 28 0.86 4.75 -25.36
CA GLU A 28 1.53 3.89 -26.35
C GLU A 28 2.18 4.69 -27.51
N MET A 29 1.78 5.96 -27.71
CA MET A 29 2.37 6.84 -28.73
C MET A 29 3.52 7.72 -28.22
N GLU A 30 3.81 7.72 -26.91
CA GLU A 30 4.83 8.58 -26.29
C GLU A 30 5.56 7.80 -25.19
N GLU A 31 6.63 7.07 -25.55
CA GLU A 31 7.44 6.20 -24.68
C GLU A 31 7.85 6.84 -23.33
N ARG A 32 7.91 8.17 -23.29
CA ARG A 32 8.29 8.97 -22.14
C ARG A 32 7.18 9.15 -21.08
N LYS A 33 5.98 8.60 -21.26
CA LYS A 33 4.86 8.73 -20.29
C LYS A 33 4.51 7.43 -19.58
N ASN A 34 4.95 6.28 -20.11
CA ASN A 34 4.70 4.97 -19.50
C ASN A 34 5.41 4.79 -18.16
N TRP A 35 6.66 5.28 -18.03
CA TRP A 35 7.41 5.17 -16.77
C TRP A 35 6.71 5.85 -15.59
N PHE A 36 5.95 6.93 -15.81
CA PHE A 36 5.24 7.61 -14.73
C PHE A 36 4.06 6.76 -14.21
N LEU A 37 3.28 6.17 -15.12
CA LEU A 37 2.13 5.34 -14.76
C LEU A 37 2.54 3.98 -14.19
N GLU A 38 3.63 3.39 -14.68
CA GLU A 38 4.19 2.12 -14.16
C GLU A 38 4.74 2.25 -12.74
N ASN A 39 5.34 3.39 -12.40
CA ASN A 39 5.88 3.65 -11.07
C ASN A 39 4.83 4.18 -10.08
N LEU A 40 3.66 4.61 -10.55
CA LEU A 40 2.61 5.16 -9.71
C LEU A 40 2.10 4.15 -8.65
N PRO A 41 1.79 2.88 -8.98
CA PRO A 41 1.43 1.87 -7.98
C PRO A 41 2.52 1.66 -6.91
N LEU A 42 3.80 1.61 -7.32
CA LEU A 42 4.91 1.42 -6.39
C LEU A 42 5.07 2.63 -5.45
N ALA A 43 4.94 3.85 -5.98
CA ALA A 43 5.01 5.08 -5.21
C ALA A 43 3.86 5.16 -4.20
N VAL A 44 2.64 4.81 -4.61
CA VAL A 44 1.46 4.77 -3.75
C VAL A 44 1.63 3.73 -2.64
N LEU A 45 2.04 2.50 -2.96
CA LEU A 45 2.31 1.45 -1.96
C LEU A 45 3.37 1.89 -0.95
N SER A 46 4.49 2.44 -1.43
CA SER A 46 5.57 2.90 -0.56
C SER A 46 5.14 4.05 0.35
N ALA A 47 4.35 4.99 -0.19
CA ALA A 47 3.78 6.11 0.56
C ALA A 47 2.73 5.69 1.59
N LEU A 48 2.03 4.57 1.38
CA LEU A 48 1.05 4.00 2.31
C LEU A 48 1.69 3.15 3.43
N ILE A 49 2.81 2.48 3.14
CA ILE A 49 3.47 1.61 4.12
C ILE A 49 3.98 2.41 5.32
N ILE A 50 4.63 3.55 5.10
CA ILE A 50 5.19 4.38 6.19
C ILE A 50 4.12 4.84 7.19
N PRO A 51 3.03 5.52 6.78
CA PRO A 51 1.97 5.87 7.73
C PRO A 51 1.28 4.63 8.31
N GLY A 52 1.16 3.54 7.54
CA GLY A 52 0.62 2.27 8.04
C GLY A 52 1.40 1.71 9.23
N ILE A 53 2.71 1.91 9.29
CA ILE A 53 3.55 1.53 10.44
C ILE A 53 3.17 2.32 11.69
N PHE A 54 2.97 3.63 11.58
CA PHE A 54 2.64 4.48 12.74
C PHE A 54 1.16 4.39 13.18
N GLN A 55 0.28 3.88 12.31
CA GLN A 55 -1.16 3.78 12.57
C GLN A 55 -1.59 2.43 13.16
N VAL A 56 -0.66 1.51 13.44
CA VAL A 56 -0.97 0.20 14.03
C VAL A 56 -1.61 0.36 15.41
N ASP A 57 -1.05 1.23 16.25
CA ASP A 57 -1.55 1.57 17.57
C ASP A 57 -1.38 3.08 17.79
N GLN A 58 -2.47 3.76 18.16
CA GLN A 58 -2.47 5.21 18.42
C GLN A 58 -1.88 5.56 19.79
N GLU A 59 -1.91 4.64 20.75
CA GLU A 59 -1.39 4.85 22.10
C GLU A 59 0.10 4.46 22.18
N ALA A 60 0.51 3.44 21.44
CA ALA A 60 1.89 2.92 21.43
C ALA A 60 2.50 2.80 20.01
N PRO A 61 2.93 3.92 19.38
CA PRO A 61 3.54 3.89 18.04
C PRO A 61 4.84 3.05 17.96
N MET A 62 5.44 2.72 19.11
CA MET A 62 6.61 1.84 19.22
C MET A 62 6.32 0.43 18.69
N VAL A 63 5.09 -0.07 18.83
CA VAL A 63 4.66 -1.39 18.35
C VAL A 63 4.88 -1.51 16.84
N GLY A 64 4.38 -0.51 16.11
CA GLY A 64 4.53 -0.44 14.66
C GLY A 64 5.99 -0.31 14.24
N ILE A 65 6.75 0.57 14.89
CA ILE A 65 8.18 0.78 14.57
C ILE A 65 8.97 -0.52 14.76
N ALA A 66 8.76 -1.24 15.86
CA ALA A 66 9.42 -2.52 16.13
C ALA A 66 9.09 -3.56 15.05
N ALA A 67 7.80 -3.71 14.72
CA ALA A 67 7.34 -4.62 13.68
C ALA A 67 7.92 -4.27 12.29
N GLY A 68 7.99 -2.97 11.96
CA GLY A 68 8.54 -2.46 10.70
C GLY A 68 10.04 -2.68 10.58
N VAL A 69 10.82 -2.43 11.64
CA VAL A 69 12.27 -2.71 11.66
C VAL A 69 12.54 -4.20 11.49
N VAL A 70 11.79 -5.06 12.18
CA VAL A 70 11.92 -6.52 12.02
C VAL A 70 11.60 -6.94 10.59
N ALA A 71 10.54 -6.38 9.98
CA ALA A 71 10.20 -6.67 8.59
C ALA A 71 11.34 -6.30 7.63
N ILE A 72 11.96 -5.12 7.79
CA ILE A 72 13.09 -4.67 6.97
C ILE A 72 14.29 -5.60 7.13
N VAL A 73 14.66 -5.95 8.38
CA VAL A 73 15.79 -6.83 8.67
C VAL A 73 15.57 -8.22 8.06
N LEU A 74 14.37 -8.78 8.19
CA LEU A 74 14.04 -10.09 7.65
C LEU A 74 13.97 -10.11 6.11
N VAL A 75 13.52 -9.03 5.47
CA VAL A 75 13.56 -8.91 4.00
C VAL A 75 14.99 -8.79 3.48
N LEU A 76 15.86 -8.04 4.17
CA LEU A 76 17.28 -7.94 3.79
C LEU A 76 18.01 -9.28 3.96
N ALA A 77 17.56 -10.11 4.91
CA ALA A 77 18.02 -11.48 5.03
C ALA A 77 17.48 -12.32 3.87
N LYS A 78 18.30 -12.52 2.83
CA LYS A 78 18.02 -13.23 1.54
C LYS A 78 17.35 -14.62 1.61
N LYS A 79 17.06 -15.17 2.79
CA LYS A 79 16.55 -16.54 2.99
C LYS A 79 15.10 -16.63 3.47
N VAL A 80 14.44 -15.52 3.79
CA VAL A 80 13.07 -15.57 4.36
C VAL A 80 12.04 -15.33 3.26
N PRO A 81 11.06 -16.24 3.07
CA PRO A 81 9.95 -15.99 2.16
C PRO A 81 9.09 -14.82 2.66
N LEU A 82 8.49 -14.05 1.75
CA LEU A 82 7.67 -12.87 2.09
C LEU A 82 6.61 -13.19 3.16
N PHE A 83 5.97 -14.35 3.04
CA PHE A 83 4.97 -14.82 4.01
C PHE A 83 5.54 -15.01 5.42
N GLY A 84 6.78 -15.49 5.52
CA GLY A 84 7.48 -15.64 6.80
C GLY A 84 7.82 -14.29 7.42
N VAL A 85 8.17 -13.29 6.61
CA VAL A 85 8.41 -11.92 7.08
C VAL A 85 7.13 -11.33 7.69
N ILE A 86 5.99 -11.51 7.02
CA ILE A 86 4.69 -11.01 7.50
C ILE A 86 4.35 -11.65 8.85
N ILE A 87 4.44 -12.98 8.96
CA ILE A 87 4.12 -13.69 10.21
C ILE A 87 5.04 -13.24 11.34
N ALA A 88 6.35 -13.13 11.10
CA ALA A 88 7.31 -12.73 12.11
C ALA A 88 7.12 -11.26 12.55
N SER A 89 6.85 -10.36 11.62
CA SER A 89 6.59 -8.94 11.91
C SER A 89 5.32 -8.78 12.77
N VAL A 90 4.24 -9.49 12.43
CA VAL A 90 3.00 -9.49 13.23
C VAL A 90 3.22 -10.11 14.61
N ALA A 91 3.98 -11.20 14.71
CA ALA A 91 4.30 -11.81 16.00
C ALA A 91 5.07 -10.85 16.93
N VAL A 92 6.01 -10.07 16.37
CA VAL A 92 6.70 -9.03 17.12
C VAL A 92 5.76 -7.90 17.53
N ALA A 93 4.86 -7.45 16.65
CA ALA A 93 3.87 -6.43 16.99
C ALA A 93 3.06 -6.86 18.22
N VAL A 94 2.51 -8.07 18.20
CA VAL A 94 1.72 -8.63 19.31
C VAL A 94 2.55 -8.78 20.59
N LEU A 95 3.80 -9.23 20.47
CA LEU A 95 4.69 -9.38 21.63
C LEU A 95 4.98 -8.02 22.31
N VAL A 96 5.18 -6.97 21.51
CA VAL A 96 5.47 -5.61 22.01
C VAL A 96 4.22 -4.93 22.56
N GLU A 97 3.04 -5.20 22.00
CA GLU A 97 1.78 -4.66 22.50
C GLU A 97 1.38 -5.24 23.87
N ILE A 98 1.72 -6.51 24.12
CA ILE A 98 1.42 -7.19 25.39
C ILE A 98 2.37 -6.76 26.53
N LEU A 99 3.55 -6.23 26.20
CA LEU A 99 4.62 -5.92 27.15
C LEU A 99 4.52 -4.48 27.71
#